data_AF-A0A3B8IBQ9-F1
#
_entry.id   AF-A0A3B8IBQ9-F1
#
_cell.length_a   1.000
_cell.length_b   1.000
_cell.length_c   1.000
_cell.angle_alpha   90.00
_cell.angle_beta   90.00
_cell.angle_gamma   90.00
#
_symmetry.space_group_name_H-M   'P 1'
#
loop_
_entity.id
_entity.type
_entity.pdbx_description
1 polymer ?
#
loop_
_entity_poly.entity_id
_entity_poly.type
_entity_poly.pdbx_seq_one_letter_code
_entity_poly.pdbx_strand_id
1 'polypeptide(L)' 'MSDIIHIESIAQTYAFLGAGAPPHPQITVMRQWPRSSRDHTQLTFTSDLYYLALKHNISGSFQYGRSRY' A
#
# COMPACT_ATOMS: atom_id res chain seq x y z
N MET A 1 -3.06 -13.88 16.49
CA MET A 1 -1.91 -13.10 16.04
C MET A 1 -2.09 -12.92 14.55
N SER A 2 -2.50 -11.73 14.09
CA SER A 2 -2.58 -11.41 12.67
C SER A 2 -1.16 -11.17 12.16
N ASP A 3 -0.74 -11.89 11.14
CA ASP A 3 0.58 -11.74 10.55
C ASP A 3 0.79 -10.29 10.08
N ILE A 4 1.88 -9.66 10.53
CA ILE A 4 2.28 -8.32 10.08
C ILE A 4 3.13 -8.50 8.83
N ILE A 5 2.66 -7.96 7.71
CA ILE A 5 3.39 -8.02 6.44
C ILE A 5 4.42 -6.89 6.42
N HIS A 6 5.69 -7.22 6.21
CA HIS A 6 6.75 -6.21 6.06
C HIS A 6 7.10 -6.02 4.58
N ILE A 7 7.07 -4.77 4.10
CA ILE A 7 7.31 -4.40 2.70
C ILE A 7 8.58 -3.56 2.60
N GLU A 8 9.61 -4.14 1.99
CA GLU A 8 10.95 -3.54 1.87
C GLU A 8 11.17 -2.89 0.50
N SER A 9 10.40 -3.28 -0.52
CA SER A 9 10.64 -2.85 -1.91
C SER A 9 9.36 -2.64 -2.71
N ILE A 10 9.50 -1.88 -3.80
CA ILE A 10 8.40 -1.65 -4.75
C ILE A 10 7.97 -2.96 -5.42
N ALA A 11 8.89 -3.88 -5.71
CA ALA A 11 8.53 -5.19 -6.26
C ALA A 11 7.62 -5.98 -5.30
N GLN A 12 7.93 -5.98 -4.00
CA GLN A 12 7.07 -6.58 -2.98
C GLN A 12 5.72 -5.87 -2.88
N THR A 13 5.67 -4.55 -3.03
CA THR A 13 4.42 -3.78 -3.08
C THR A 13 3.53 -4.25 -4.24
N TYR A 14 4.10 -4.44 -5.43
CA TYR A 14 3.35 -4.95 -6.58
C TYR A 14 2.84 -6.39 -6.35
N ALA A 15 3.69 -7.27 -5.82
CA ALA A 15 3.30 -8.64 -5.48
C ALA A 15 2.19 -8.68 -4.41
N PHE A 16 2.29 -7.81 -3.40
CA PHE A 16 1.29 -7.64 -2.34
C PHE A 16 -0.07 -7.23 -2.92
N LEU A 17 -0.06 -6.25 -3.83
CA LEU A 17 -1.26 -5.76 -4.49
C LEU A 17 -1.82 -6.73 -5.55
N GLY A 18 -1.07 -7.76 -5.92
CA GLY A 18 -1.40 -8.60 -7.08
C GLY A 18 -1.29 -7.85 -8.41
N ALA A 19 -0.52 -6.76 -8.42
CA ALA A 19 -0.13 -6.08 -9.65
C ALA A 19 1.01 -6.85 -10.34
N GLY A 20 1.17 -6.67 -11.65
CA GLY A 20 2.25 -7.29 -12.44
C GLY A 20 3.63 -6.77 -12.05
N ALA A 21 4.58 -6.75 -13.00
CA ALA A 21 5.89 -6.19 -12.72
C ALA A 21 5.82 -4.66 -12.50
N PRO A 22 6.59 -4.10 -11.56
CA PRO A 22 6.71 -2.65 -11.45
C PRO A 22 7.37 -2.07 -12.70
N PRO A 23 6.90 -0.90 -13.19
CA PRO A 23 7.49 -0.25 -14.37
C PRO A 23 8.85 0.37 -14.05
N HIS A 24 9.15 0.65 -12.78
CA HIS A 24 10.42 1.22 -12.34
C HIS A 24 10.80 0.71 -10.93
N PRO A 25 12.08 0.42 -10.66
CA PRO A 25 12.50 -0.23 -9.41
C PRO A 25 12.47 0.66 -8.17
N GLN A 26 12.60 1.98 -8.32
CA GLN A 26 12.76 2.92 -7.19
C GLN A 26 11.55 3.82 -6.90
N ILE A 27 10.66 4.00 -7.87
CA ILE A 27 9.48 4.85 -7.74
C ILE A 27 8.33 4.20 -8.48
N THR A 28 7.13 4.25 -7.91
CA THR A 28 5.90 3.87 -8.60
C THR A 28 4.81 4.90 -8.35
N VAL A 29 3.96 5.11 -9.35
CA VAL A 29 2.77 5.96 -9.25
C VAL A 29 1.56 5.11 -9.61
N MET A 30 0.71 4.85 -8.62
CA MET A 30 -0.53 4.09 -8.80
C MET A 30 -1.71 5.06 -8.89
N ARG A 31 -2.18 5.29 -10.12
CA ARG A 31 -3.34 6.18 -10.36
C ARG A 31 -4.67 5.52 -10.03
N GLN A 32 -4.74 4.20 -10.18
CA GLN A 32 -5.90 3.37 -9.87
C GLN A 32 -5.41 2.18 -9.07
N TRP A 33 -6.21 1.76 -8.09
CA TRP A 33 -5.90 0.55 -7.34
C TRP A 33 -5.97 -0.67 -8.27
N PRO A 34 -4.93 -1.52 -8.32
CA PRO A 34 -4.98 -2.73 -9.14
C PRO A 34 -6.11 -3.63 -8.66
N ARG A 35 -6.76 -4.34 -9.59
CA ARG A 35 -7.78 -5.34 -9.25
C ARG A 35 -7.09 -6.50 -8.53
N SER A 36 -7.10 -6.45 -7.20
CA SER A 36 -6.63 -7.51 -6.34
C SER A 36 -7.78 -8.47 -6.03
N SER A 37 -7.56 -9.77 -6.14
CA SER A 37 -8.49 -10.80 -5.67
C SER A 37 -8.39 -11.04 -4.15
N ARG A 38 -7.39 -10.45 -3.49
CA ARG A 38 -7.21 -10.55 -2.04
C ARG A 38 -8.11 -9.57 -1.32
N ASP A 39 -8.73 -10.04 -0.24
CA ASP A 39 -9.40 -9.18 0.72
C ASP A 39 -8.36 -8.50 1.63
N HIS A 40 -8.24 -7.18 1.51
CA HIS A 40 -7.28 -6.37 2.25
C HIS A 40 -7.91 -5.68 3.47
N THR A 41 -9.17 -5.99 3.83
CA THR A 41 -9.92 -5.28 4.87
C THR A 41 -9.37 -5.47 6.29
N GLN A 42 -8.60 -6.53 6.56
CA GLN A 42 -7.98 -6.79 7.86
C GLN A 42 -6.49 -7.12 7.78
N LEU A 43 -5.75 -6.38 6.96
CA LEU A 43 -4.30 -6.55 6.85
C LEU A 43 -3.55 -5.47 7.62
N THR A 44 -2.59 -5.90 8.43
CA THR A 44 -1.61 -5.01 9.05
C THR A 44 -0.30 -5.17 8.31
N PHE A 45 0.23 -4.06 7.79
CA PHE A 45 1.54 -4.06 7.15
C PHE A 45 2.41 -2.91 7.67
N THR A 46 3.71 -3.10 7.55
CA THR A 46 4.75 -2.10 7.79
C THR A 46 5.60 -1.98 6.53
N SER A 47 6.25 -0.85 6.33
CA SER A 47 7.11 -0.68 5.16
C SER A 47 8.23 0.31 5.41
N ASP A 48 9.35 0.06 4.72
CA ASP A 48 10.51 0.95 4.66
C ASP A 48 10.40 2.01 3.55
N LEU A 49 9.28 2.01 2.82
CA LEU A 49 9.00 2.95 1.74
C LEU A 49 8.25 4.19 2.23
N TYR A 50 8.48 5.32 1.56
CA TYR A 50 7.66 6.52 1.74
C TYR A 50 6.40 6.45 0.88
N TYR A 51 5.25 6.78 1.47
CA TYR A 51 3.96 6.82 0.77
C TYR A 51 3.43 8.25 0.65
N LEU A 52 3.05 8.61 -0.57
CA LEU A 52 2.28 9.81 -0.86
C LEU A 52 0.94 9.38 -1.46
N ALA A 53 -0.16 9.70 -0.77
CA ALA A 53 -1.49 9.34 -1.21
C ALA A 53 -2.36 10.59 -1.32
N LEU A 54 -2.92 10.81 -2.51
CA LEU A 54 -3.96 11.80 -2.72
C LEU A 54 -5.32 11.11 -2.56
N LYS A 55 -6.06 11.49 -1.52
CA LYS A 55 -7.42 10.99 -1.30
C LYS A 55 -8.40 12.01 -1.87
N HIS A 56 -9.21 11.58 -2.83
CA HIS A 56 -10.32 12.38 -3.35
C HIS A 56 -11.61 11.57 -3.23
N ASN A 57 -12.62 12.15 -2.59
CA ASN A 57 -13.94 11.55 -2.38
C ASN A 57 -13.93 10.20 -1.61
N ILE A 58 -12.99 10.04 -0.66
CA ILE A 58 -12.89 8.86 0.21
C ILE A 58 -13.25 9.26 1.64
N SER A 59 -14.20 8.57 2.26
CA SER A 59 -14.52 8.71 3.69
C SER A 59 -13.73 7.70 4.53
N GLY A 60 -13.04 8.17 5.56
CA GLY A 60 -12.28 7.33 6.49
C GLY A 60 -11.29 8.17 7.30
N SER A 61 -10.50 7.53 8.16
CA SER A 61 -9.41 8.19 8.88
C SER A 61 -8.07 7.56 8.51
N PHE A 62 -7.04 8.39 8.32
CA PHE A 62 -5.66 7.95 8.16
C PHE A 62 -4.88 8.27 9.42
N GLN A 63 -4.15 7.31 9.95
CA GLN A 63 -3.22 7.56 11.04
C GLN A 63 -1.80 7.40 10.52
N TYR A 64 -1.02 8.48 10.58
CA TYR A 64 0.40 8.47 10.24
C TYR A 64 1.19 8.85 11.49
N GLY A 65 1.86 7.84 12.07
CA GLY A 65 2.54 7.97 13.35
C GLY A 65 1.56 8.40 14.47
N ARG A 66 1.84 9.56 15.07
CA ARG A 66 1.00 10.16 16.13
C ARG A 66 -0.10 11.08 15.61
N SER A 67 -0.10 11.39 14.33
CA SER A 67 -1.06 12.30 13.71
C SER A 67 -2.20 11.52 13.07
N ARG A 68 -3.43 12.02 13.22
CA ARG A 68 -4.64 11.50 12.59
C ARG A 68 -5.15 12.54 11.59
N TYR A 69 -5.36 12.13 10.35
CA TYR A 69 -5.82 12.93 9.20
C TYR A 69 -7.13 12.39 8.65
#